data_AF-K0JZP9-F1
#
_entry.id   AF-K0JZP9-F1
#
_cell.length_a   1.000
_cell.length_b   1.000
_cell.length_c   1.000
_cell.angle_alpha   90.00
_cell.angle_beta   90.00
_cell.angle_gamma   90.00
#
_symmetry.space_group_name_H-M   'P 1'
#
loop_
_entity.id
_entity.type
_entity.pdbx_description
1 polymer ?
#
loop_
_entity_poly.entity_id
_entity_poly.type
_entity_poly.pdbx_seq_one_letter_code
_entity_poly.pdbx_strand_id
1 'polypeptide(L)'
;MRSQDYGRDVLAGPKKRKVPSVAAEPGLVVEDPASGFCGEVVRFEYGKVVLEDRHGRERLFPLLPAGFLLDGKPVTLVKPVAAPAPTRAVSASGSVRVEGLRARTAKDSRIWVEGVHDAELVERVWGHDLRVEGVVVEPLDGVDVLADRVAVFGTGPRRRLGVLVDHLVEGSKESRLVARVRDPHVMVTGHPYVDIWQAVKPSSVGIAAWPVVPRGTPWKEGVCAALGWGESWEGWRRVLAAVHGFRDLETPLIGAVERLIDFVTEPDLDRS
;
A
#
# COMPACT_ATOMS: atom_id res chain seq x y z
N MET A 1 -55.90 35.55 24.93
CA MET A 1 -55.52 34.72 26.10
C MET A 1 -56.80 34.16 26.69
N ARG A 2 -57.06 32.86 26.84
CA ARG A 2 -56.23 31.65 26.81
C ARG A 2 -56.99 30.53 26.07
N SER A 3 -56.25 29.75 25.30
CA SER A 3 -56.69 28.51 24.66
C SER A 3 -57.13 27.50 25.72
N GLN A 4 -58.28 26.87 25.50
CA GLN A 4 -58.59 25.57 26.09
C GLN A 4 -57.79 24.53 25.31
N ASP A 5 -56.90 23.86 26.01
CA ASP A 5 -56.26 22.63 25.57
C ASP A 5 -57.01 21.48 26.24
N TYR A 6 -57.31 20.43 25.47
CA TYR A 6 -57.22 19.01 25.83
C TYR A 6 -57.74 18.19 24.64
N GLY A 7 -57.00 18.27 23.53
CA GLY A 7 -57.02 17.22 22.51
C GLY A 7 -56.21 16.04 23.03
N ARG A 8 -56.84 15.16 23.80
CA ARG A 8 -56.29 13.83 24.12
C ARG A 8 -56.12 13.12 22.77
N ASP A 9 -54.90 13.00 22.28
CA ASP A 9 -54.60 12.28 21.04
C ASP A 9 -54.96 10.80 21.21
N VAL A 10 -56.11 10.43 20.64
CA VAL A 10 -56.69 9.08 20.70
C VAL A 10 -56.07 8.15 19.63
N LEU A 11 -55.01 8.58 18.94
CA LEU A 11 -54.34 7.81 17.87
C LEU A 11 -52.93 7.32 18.24
N ALA A 12 -52.47 7.51 19.48
CA ALA A 12 -51.20 6.93 19.94
C ALA A 12 -51.31 5.41 20.18
N GLY A 13 -51.32 4.62 19.10
CA GLY A 13 -51.14 3.17 19.17
C GLY A 13 -49.79 2.80 19.81
N PRO A 14 -49.68 1.65 20.50
CA PRO A 14 -48.47 1.30 21.23
C PRO A 14 -47.26 1.23 20.29
N LYS A 15 -46.20 2.00 20.59
CA LYS A 15 -44.91 1.92 19.90
C LYS A 15 -44.41 0.47 19.97
N LYS A 16 -44.40 -0.24 18.85
CA LYS A 16 -43.79 -1.59 18.76
C LYS A 16 -42.35 -1.49 19.25
N ARG A 17 -42.05 -2.10 20.41
CA ARG A 17 -40.68 -2.22 20.92
C ARG A 17 -39.85 -2.98 19.89
N LYS A 18 -38.83 -2.34 19.34
CA LYS A 18 -37.90 -2.97 18.41
C LYS A 18 -37.06 -3.98 19.20
N VAL A 19 -37.22 -5.27 18.89
CA VAL A 19 -36.44 -6.35 19.49
C VAL A 19 -35.01 -6.27 18.94
N PRO A 20 -33.97 -6.31 19.78
CA PRO A 20 -32.59 -6.23 19.32
C PRO A 20 -32.19 -7.48 18.51
N SER A 21 -31.40 -7.27 17.46
CA SER A 21 -30.76 -8.36 16.73
C SER A 21 -29.38 -8.63 17.34
N VAL A 22 -29.06 -9.89 17.55
CA VAL A 22 -27.79 -10.35 18.15
C VAL A 22 -27.15 -11.36 17.20
N ALA A 23 -25.86 -11.21 16.91
CA ALA A 23 -25.13 -12.19 16.12
C ALA A 23 -24.98 -13.50 16.92
N ALA A 24 -25.43 -14.61 16.35
CA ALA A 24 -25.30 -15.93 16.96
C ALA A 24 -23.89 -16.47 16.73
N GLU A 25 -22.94 -15.92 17.47
CA GLU A 25 -21.55 -16.36 17.51
C GLU A 25 -21.43 -17.63 18.38
N PRO A 26 -20.52 -18.56 18.04
CA PRO A 26 -20.23 -19.69 18.92
C PRO A 26 -19.86 -19.22 20.33
N GLY A 27 -20.38 -19.86 21.39
CA GLY A 27 -20.23 -19.37 22.77
C GLY A 27 -21.42 -18.57 23.31
N LEU A 28 -22.29 -18.05 22.44
CA LEU A 28 -23.47 -17.30 22.87
C LEU A 28 -24.51 -18.24 23.46
N VAL A 29 -24.88 -18.06 24.73
CA VAL A 29 -25.95 -18.83 25.38
C VAL A 29 -27.29 -18.13 25.21
N VAL A 30 -28.28 -18.84 24.68
CA VAL A 30 -29.64 -18.34 24.48
C VAL A 30 -30.67 -19.39 24.88
N GLU A 31 -31.89 -18.92 25.16
CA GLU A 31 -33.03 -19.77 25.45
C GLU A 31 -34.10 -19.66 24.36
N ASP A 32 -34.66 -20.78 23.93
CA ASP A 32 -35.88 -20.82 23.12
C ASP A 32 -37.11 -20.76 24.05
N PRO A 33 -37.91 -19.68 24.02
CA PRO A 33 -39.04 -19.50 24.94
C PRO A 33 -40.18 -20.50 24.69
N ALA A 34 -40.26 -21.10 23.49
CA ALA A 34 -41.32 -22.05 23.15
C ALA A 34 -41.09 -23.43 23.79
N SER A 35 -39.85 -23.91 23.82
CA SER A 35 -39.49 -25.21 24.41
C SER A 35 -38.76 -25.13 25.74
N GLY A 36 -38.38 -23.94 26.20
CA GLY A 36 -37.57 -23.72 27.41
C GLY A 36 -36.14 -24.25 27.29
N PHE A 37 -35.66 -24.48 26.07
CA PHE A 37 -34.35 -25.05 25.84
C PHE A 37 -33.29 -23.96 25.89
N CYS A 38 -32.37 -24.07 26.85
CA CYS A 38 -31.25 -23.15 27.03
C CYS A 38 -29.94 -23.85 26.63
N GLY A 39 -29.21 -23.25 25.70
CA GLY A 39 -27.97 -23.82 25.17
C GLY A 39 -27.07 -22.79 24.50
N GLU A 40 -25.81 -23.19 24.33
CA GLU A 40 -24.77 -22.43 23.66
C GLU A 40 -24.89 -22.61 22.14
N VAL A 41 -24.77 -21.52 21.39
CA VAL A 41 -24.61 -21.58 19.93
C VAL A 41 -23.31 -22.32 19.63
N VAL A 42 -23.40 -23.41 18.87
CA VAL A 42 -22.22 -24.19 18.47
C VAL A 42 -21.92 -24.05 16.97
N ARG A 43 -22.97 -24.05 16.14
CA ARG A 43 -22.84 -23.93 14.68
C ARG A 43 -24.17 -23.58 14.01
N PHE A 44 -24.13 -23.46 12.68
CA PHE A 44 -25.33 -23.37 11.85
C PHE A 44 -25.42 -24.58 10.94
N GLU A 45 -26.62 -25.12 10.80
CA GLU A 45 -26.94 -26.23 9.91
C GLU A 45 -28.29 -25.96 9.23
N TYR A 46 -28.36 -26.17 7.92
CA TYR A 46 -29.59 -25.99 7.12
C TYR A 46 -30.29 -24.62 7.33
N GLY A 47 -29.52 -23.55 7.55
CA GLY A 47 -30.05 -22.20 7.79
C GLY A 47 -30.65 -21.99 9.20
N LYS A 48 -30.47 -22.93 10.11
CA LYS A 48 -30.88 -22.88 11.52
C LYS A 48 -29.66 -22.80 12.43
N VAL A 49 -29.84 -22.29 13.64
CA VAL A 49 -28.81 -22.30 14.68
C VAL A 49 -28.89 -23.61 15.45
N VAL A 50 -27.75 -24.23 15.72
CA VAL A 50 -27.62 -25.39 16.59
C VAL A 50 -27.23 -24.89 17.98
N LEU A 51 -28.04 -25.23 18.98
CA LEU A 51 -27.77 -24.97 20.39
C LEU A 51 -27.40 -26.27 21.10
N GLU A 52 -26.34 -26.27 21.90
CA GLU A 52 -25.93 -27.37 22.77
C GLU A 52 -26.24 -27.04 24.24
N ASP A 53 -26.93 -27.93 24.95
CA ASP A 53 -27.18 -27.77 26.38
C ASP A 53 -25.99 -28.24 27.24
N ARG A 54 -26.06 -27.98 28.56
CA ARG A 54 -25.02 -28.38 29.52
C ARG A 54 -24.74 -29.89 29.61
N HIS A 55 -25.60 -30.72 29.01
CA HIS A 55 -25.49 -32.18 28.97
C HIS A 55 -25.04 -32.67 27.59
N GLY A 56 -24.63 -31.78 26.69
CA GLY A 56 -24.16 -32.10 25.34
C GLY A 56 -25.29 -32.46 24.36
N ARG A 57 -26.55 -32.12 24.66
CA ARG A 57 -27.66 -32.36 23.73
C ARG A 57 -27.77 -31.20 22.76
N GLU A 58 -27.80 -31.52 21.47
CA GLU A 58 -27.90 -30.52 20.41
C GLU A 58 -29.31 -30.45 19.81
N ARG A 59 -29.80 -29.23 19.55
CA ARG A 59 -31.09 -29.01 18.87
C ARG A 59 -31.00 -27.85 17.88
N LEU A 60 -31.76 -28.00 16.79
CA LEU A 60 -31.85 -27.03 15.69
C LEU A 60 -33.01 -26.06 15.89
N PHE A 61 -32.74 -24.76 15.84
CA PHE A 61 -33.74 -23.71 16.00
C PHE A 61 -33.75 -22.74 14.80
N PRO A 62 -34.93 -22.38 14.26
CA PRO A 62 -35.03 -21.40 13.20
C PRO A 62 -34.70 -19.99 13.72
N LEU A 63 -34.06 -19.16 12.88
CA LEU A 63 -33.73 -17.77 13.19
C LEU A 63 -34.96 -16.85 13.02
N LEU A 64 -35.99 -17.06 13.84
CA LEU A 64 -37.21 -16.27 13.79
C LEU A 64 -37.02 -14.90 14.48
N PRO A 65 -37.68 -13.83 13.98
CA PRO A 65 -37.73 -12.56 14.69
C PRO A 65 -38.25 -12.74 16.12
N ALA A 66 -37.50 -12.21 17.09
CA ALA A 66 -37.77 -12.35 18.53
C ALA A 66 -37.91 -13.79 19.04
N GLY A 67 -37.28 -14.75 18.35
CA GLY A 67 -37.41 -16.18 18.62
C GLY A 67 -36.60 -16.70 19.81
N PHE A 68 -35.76 -15.88 20.45
CA PHE A 68 -34.87 -16.33 21.52
C PHE A 68 -34.88 -15.34 22.69
N LEU A 69 -34.45 -15.81 23.86
CA LEU A 69 -34.15 -15.01 25.03
C LEU A 69 -32.64 -15.00 25.26
N LEU A 70 -32.10 -13.81 25.48
CA LEU A 70 -30.75 -13.59 26.01
C LEU A 70 -30.90 -12.91 27.37
N ASP A 71 -30.41 -13.53 28.43
CA ASP A 71 -30.61 -13.07 29.81
C ASP A 71 -32.10 -12.77 30.14
N GLY A 72 -33.00 -13.64 29.66
CA GLY A 72 -34.44 -13.50 29.83
C GLY A 72 -35.10 -12.40 28.99
N LYS A 73 -34.37 -11.73 28.09
CA LYS A 73 -34.91 -10.66 27.22
C LYS A 73 -35.03 -11.15 25.78
N PRO A 74 -36.15 -10.87 25.07
CA PRO A 74 -36.31 -11.23 23.68
C PRO A 74 -35.21 -10.66 22.78
N VAL A 75 -34.64 -11.51 21.93
CA VAL A 75 -33.65 -11.17 20.90
C VAL A 75 -33.97 -11.87 19.58
N THR A 76 -33.51 -11.30 18.47
CA THR A 76 -33.51 -11.96 17.16
C THR A 76 -32.09 -12.41 16.85
N LEU A 77 -31.84 -13.71 16.74
CA LEU A 77 -30.55 -14.20 16.31
C LEU A 77 -30.34 -14.00 14.82
N VAL A 78 -29.17 -13.51 14.44
CA VAL A 78 -28.73 -13.36 13.04
C VAL A 78 -27.43 -14.11 12.82
N LYS A 79 -27.21 -14.61 11.60
CA LYS A 79 -25.96 -15.27 11.25
C LYS A 79 -24.79 -14.28 11.37
N PRO A 80 -23.68 -14.62 12.05
CA PRO A 80 -22.49 -13.78 12.08
C PRO A 80 -22.01 -13.49 10.66
N VAL A 81 -21.76 -12.22 10.36
CA VAL A 81 -21.04 -11.82 9.15
C VAL A 81 -19.56 -11.98 9.48
N ALA A 82 -18.87 -12.90 8.80
CA ALA A 82 -17.42 -13.00 8.95
C ALA A 82 -16.80 -11.65 8.58
N ALA A 83 -16.12 -11.01 9.53
CA ALA A 83 -15.31 -9.83 9.21
C ALA A 83 -14.27 -10.26 8.18
N PRO A 84 -14.09 -9.54 7.06
CA PRO A 84 -12.99 -9.83 6.15
C PRO A 84 -11.70 -9.74 6.96
N ALA A 85 -10.87 -10.78 6.87
CA ALA A 85 -9.54 -10.73 7.45
C ALA A 85 -8.85 -9.46 6.94
N PRO A 86 -8.17 -8.67 7.80
CA PRO A 86 -7.42 -7.53 7.32
C PRO A 86 -6.33 -8.07 6.42
N THR A 87 -6.55 -8.02 5.11
CA THR A 87 -5.48 -8.08 4.15
C THR A 87 -4.60 -6.89 4.51
N ARG A 88 -3.43 -7.17 5.08
CA ARG A 88 -2.38 -6.17 5.21
C ARG A 88 -2.09 -5.75 3.76
N ALA A 89 -2.73 -4.70 3.30
CA ALA A 89 -2.51 -4.19 1.96
C ALA A 89 -1.08 -3.66 1.98
N VAL A 90 -0.14 -4.42 1.43
CA VAL A 90 1.26 -4.02 1.35
C VAL A 90 1.45 -3.35 -0.01
N SER A 91 2.21 -2.25 -0.06
CA SER A 91 2.57 -1.58 -1.31
C SER A 91 3.59 -2.41 -2.11
N ALA A 92 3.87 -1.99 -3.34
CA ALA A 92 4.90 -2.62 -4.17
C ALA A 92 6.31 -2.52 -3.56
N SER A 93 6.56 -1.52 -2.69
CA SER A 93 7.82 -1.36 -1.94
C SER A 93 7.89 -2.20 -0.66
N GLY A 94 6.77 -2.81 -0.22
CA GLY A 94 6.73 -3.57 1.03
C GLY A 94 6.20 -2.80 2.25
N SER A 95 5.84 -1.52 2.08
CA SER A 95 5.24 -0.70 3.15
C SER A 95 3.76 -1.04 3.39
N VAL A 96 3.21 -0.67 4.55
CA VAL A 96 1.77 -0.80 4.80
C VAL A 96 1.03 0.27 4.00
N ARG A 97 0.18 -0.16 3.07
CA ARG A 97 -0.68 0.69 2.26
C ARG A 97 -1.73 1.35 3.15
N VAL A 98 -1.82 2.67 3.07
CA VAL A 98 -2.83 3.46 3.77
C VAL A 98 -3.97 3.72 2.79
N GLU A 99 -5.14 3.13 3.03
CA GLU A 99 -6.34 3.45 2.25
C GLU A 99 -6.94 4.79 2.70
N GLY A 100 -7.49 5.56 1.76
CA GLY A 100 -8.20 6.81 2.05
C GLY A 100 -7.34 8.08 2.17
N LEU A 101 -6.10 8.06 1.68
CA LEU A 101 -5.26 9.25 1.64
C LEU A 101 -5.86 10.35 0.75
N ARG A 102 -6.16 11.50 1.35
CA ARG A 102 -6.12 12.77 0.61
C ARG A 102 -4.65 13.01 0.27
N ALA A 103 -4.33 13.17 -1.03
CA ALA A 103 -2.99 13.51 -1.46
C ALA A 103 -2.49 14.71 -0.63
N ARG A 104 -1.37 14.53 0.11
CA ARG A 104 -0.71 15.65 0.76
C ARG A 104 -0.29 16.62 -0.33
N THR A 105 -0.35 17.94 -0.07
CA THR A 105 0.28 18.93 -0.93
C THR A 105 1.73 18.50 -1.14
N ALA A 106 2.19 18.51 -2.39
CA ALA A 106 3.57 18.14 -2.70
C ALA A 106 4.51 18.92 -1.78
N LYS A 107 5.37 18.20 -1.04
CA LYS A 107 6.49 18.81 -0.32
C LYS A 107 7.37 19.51 -1.36
N ASP A 108 8.18 20.47 -0.93
CA ASP A 108 9.14 21.09 -1.84
C ASP A 108 10.31 20.15 -2.17
N SER A 109 10.51 19.08 -1.40
CA SER A 109 11.54 18.07 -1.64
C SER A 109 11.30 17.25 -2.91
N ARG A 110 12.38 16.84 -3.58
CA ARG A 110 12.33 16.09 -4.86
C ARG A 110 13.31 14.92 -4.85
N ILE A 111 13.02 13.93 -5.68
CA ILE A 111 14.01 12.94 -6.11
C ILE A 111 14.25 13.15 -7.60
N TRP A 112 15.50 13.30 -7.98
CA TRP A 112 15.94 13.34 -9.36
C TRP A 112 16.54 12.01 -9.78
N VAL A 113 16.24 11.60 -11.00
CA VAL A 113 16.72 10.34 -11.58
C VAL A 113 17.32 10.60 -12.96
N GLU A 114 18.17 9.72 -13.47
CA GLU A 114 18.92 9.96 -14.70
C GLU A 114 18.06 9.99 -15.97
N GLY A 115 16.94 9.25 -15.98
CA GLY A 115 16.09 9.17 -17.16
C GLY A 115 14.62 8.86 -16.87
N VAL A 116 13.85 8.80 -17.95
CA VAL A 116 12.41 8.52 -17.87
C VAL A 116 12.13 7.10 -17.40
N HIS A 117 12.93 6.12 -17.83
CA HIS A 117 12.76 4.72 -17.40
C HIS A 117 12.98 4.55 -15.90
N ASP A 118 13.92 5.29 -15.33
CA ASP A 118 14.17 5.37 -13.90
C ASP A 118 12.96 5.91 -13.16
N ALA A 119 12.42 7.04 -13.64
CA ALA A 119 11.24 7.66 -13.04
C ALA A 119 10.05 6.69 -13.09
N GLU A 120 9.85 6.00 -14.20
CA GLU A 120 8.79 5.01 -14.37
C GLU A 120 8.97 3.78 -13.48
N LEU A 121 10.20 3.29 -13.30
CA LEU A 121 10.48 2.17 -12.38
C LEU A 121 10.26 2.57 -10.92
N VAL A 122 10.74 3.75 -10.55
CA VAL A 122 10.57 4.28 -9.20
C VAL A 122 9.08 4.49 -8.90
N GLU A 123 8.34 5.07 -9.83
CA GLU A 123 6.88 5.24 -9.72
C GLU A 123 6.16 3.89 -9.60
N ARG A 124 6.59 2.86 -10.35
CA ARG A 124 5.99 1.52 -10.27
C ARG A 124 6.13 0.90 -8.89
N VAL A 125 7.28 1.04 -8.24
CA VAL A 125 7.59 0.32 -7.01
C VAL A 125 7.34 1.15 -5.75
N TRP A 126 7.71 2.43 -5.76
CA TRP A 126 7.62 3.34 -4.61
C TRP A 126 6.60 4.48 -4.79
N GLY A 127 5.94 4.59 -5.95
CA GLY A 127 5.03 5.71 -6.22
C GLY A 127 3.90 5.87 -5.20
N HIS A 128 3.43 4.78 -4.58
CA HIS A 128 2.49 4.86 -3.46
C HIS A 128 3.11 5.63 -2.27
N ASP A 129 4.27 5.18 -1.79
CA ASP A 129 4.99 5.76 -0.66
C ASP A 129 5.37 7.21 -0.89
N LEU A 130 5.86 7.52 -2.08
CA LEU A 130 6.23 8.87 -2.49
C LEU A 130 5.02 9.81 -2.48
N ARG A 131 3.85 9.35 -2.94
CA ARG A 131 2.60 10.11 -2.85
C ARG A 131 2.09 10.24 -1.42
N VAL A 132 2.27 9.23 -0.58
CA VAL A 132 2.01 9.36 0.86
C VAL A 132 2.84 10.52 1.38
N GLU A 133 4.12 10.58 1.06
CA GLU A 133 5.06 11.57 1.57
C GLU A 133 5.05 12.93 0.85
N GLY A 134 4.30 13.05 -0.25
CA GLY A 134 4.26 14.26 -1.08
C GLY A 134 5.58 14.53 -1.82
N VAL A 135 6.38 13.51 -2.09
CA VAL A 135 7.66 13.61 -2.82
C VAL A 135 7.42 13.34 -4.30
N VAL A 136 8.00 14.17 -5.16
CA VAL A 136 7.90 14.02 -6.62
C VAL A 136 9.24 13.53 -7.17
N VAL A 137 9.17 12.63 -8.16
CA VAL A 137 10.31 12.11 -8.91
C VAL A 137 10.36 12.80 -10.28
N GLU A 138 11.51 13.35 -10.65
CA GLU A 138 11.70 14.07 -11.91
C GLU A 138 12.95 13.55 -12.64
N PRO A 139 12.89 13.31 -13.96
CA PRO A 139 14.08 12.96 -14.73
C PRO A 139 15.00 14.18 -14.91
N LEU A 140 16.31 13.93 -14.92
CA LEU A 140 17.35 14.86 -15.30
C LEU A 140 17.86 14.55 -16.70
N ASP A 141 18.45 15.53 -17.37
CA ASP A 141 19.15 15.35 -18.64
C ASP A 141 20.59 14.85 -18.42
N GLY A 142 20.76 13.86 -17.53
CA GLY A 142 22.06 13.31 -17.11
C GLY A 142 22.74 14.07 -15.95
N VAL A 143 23.73 13.42 -15.34
CA VAL A 143 24.45 13.93 -14.16
C VAL A 143 25.42 15.10 -14.48
N ASP A 144 25.75 15.32 -15.76
CA ASP A 144 26.64 16.40 -16.20
C ASP A 144 26.12 17.80 -15.81
N VAL A 145 24.79 17.98 -15.77
CA VAL A 145 24.15 19.27 -15.43
C VAL A 145 23.76 19.38 -13.95
N LEU A 146 24.13 18.39 -13.13
CA LEU A 146 23.61 18.26 -11.76
C LEU A 146 23.93 19.49 -10.90
N ALA A 147 25.18 19.95 -10.89
CA ALA A 147 25.61 21.06 -10.04
C ALA A 147 24.84 22.37 -10.35
N ASP A 148 24.66 22.68 -11.63
CA ASP A 148 23.94 23.88 -12.07
C ASP A 148 22.45 23.78 -11.74
N ARG A 149 21.85 22.60 -11.96
CA ARG A 149 20.45 22.35 -11.62
C ARG A 149 20.19 22.46 -10.12
N VAL A 150 21.09 21.92 -9.28
CA VAL A 150 21.02 22.04 -7.81
C VAL A 150 21.04 23.50 -7.38
N ALA A 151 21.94 24.31 -7.95
CA ALA A 151 22.03 25.73 -7.62
C ALA A 151 20.75 26.50 -7.98
N VAL A 152 20.12 26.18 -9.11
CA VAL A 152 18.84 26.76 -9.53
C VAL A 152 17.68 26.27 -8.67
N PHE A 153 17.70 25.01 -8.25
CA PHE A 153 16.65 24.44 -7.42
C PHE A 153 16.55 25.20 -6.10
N GLY A 154 17.66 25.48 -5.41
CA GLY A 154 17.65 26.22 -4.15
C GLY A 154 17.16 25.33 -3.00
N THR A 155 18.02 24.43 -2.58
CA THR A 155 17.81 23.46 -1.50
C THR A 155 17.79 24.12 -0.12
N GLY A 156 17.23 23.41 0.86
CA GLY A 156 17.17 23.87 2.24
C GLY A 156 16.68 22.77 3.19
N PRO A 157 16.59 23.06 4.51
CA PRO A 157 16.19 22.08 5.51
C PRO A 157 14.85 21.39 5.20
N ARG A 158 13.89 22.16 4.68
CA ARG A 158 12.54 21.73 4.28
C ARG A 158 12.38 21.45 2.78
N ARG A 159 13.47 21.51 2.04
CA ARG A 159 13.50 21.41 0.58
C ARG A 159 14.73 20.62 0.17
N ARG A 160 14.70 19.34 0.49
CA ARG A 160 15.81 18.40 0.26
C ARG A 160 15.72 17.81 -1.14
N LEU A 161 16.87 17.47 -1.69
CA LEU A 161 16.97 16.87 -3.01
C LEU A 161 17.70 15.53 -2.92
N GLY A 162 16.99 14.46 -3.27
CA GLY A 162 17.60 13.17 -3.54
C GLY A 162 17.99 13.06 -5.01
N VAL A 163 19.10 12.40 -5.32
CA VAL A 163 19.53 12.13 -6.70
C VAL A 163 19.93 10.67 -6.81
N LEU A 164 19.33 9.95 -7.75
CA LEU A 164 19.70 8.59 -8.12
C LEU A 164 20.49 8.64 -9.43
N VAL A 165 21.68 8.05 -9.43
CA VAL A 165 22.61 8.06 -10.56
C VAL A 165 22.96 6.64 -10.99
N ASP A 166 22.94 6.37 -12.29
CA ASP A 166 23.35 5.08 -12.82
C ASP A 166 24.88 4.97 -12.82
N HIS A 167 25.38 3.75 -12.86
CA HIS A 167 26.81 3.45 -12.92
C HIS A 167 27.68 4.21 -11.89
N LEU A 168 27.14 4.44 -10.69
CA LEU A 168 27.84 5.15 -9.62
C LEU A 168 28.86 4.22 -8.94
N VAL A 169 30.00 4.05 -9.59
CA VAL A 169 31.13 3.20 -9.16
C VAL A 169 32.36 4.07 -8.93
N GLU A 170 33.21 3.67 -7.98
CA GLU A 170 34.46 4.37 -7.70
C GLU A 170 35.32 4.50 -8.97
N GLY A 171 35.76 5.73 -9.26
CA GLY A 171 36.58 6.04 -10.43
C GLY A 171 35.80 6.19 -11.75
N SER A 172 34.47 6.04 -11.75
CA SER A 172 33.61 6.34 -12.90
C SER A 172 33.53 7.85 -13.22
N LYS A 173 32.97 8.21 -14.39
CA LYS A 173 32.76 9.63 -14.74
C LYS A 173 31.75 10.24 -13.76
N GLU A 174 30.72 9.47 -13.44
CA GLU A 174 29.57 9.81 -12.61
C GLU A 174 30.03 10.12 -11.17
N SER A 175 30.89 9.27 -10.59
CA SER A 175 31.43 9.53 -9.24
C SER A 175 32.24 10.82 -9.17
N ARG A 176 32.99 11.19 -10.22
CA ARG A 176 33.72 12.46 -10.29
C ARG A 176 32.80 13.68 -10.41
N LEU A 177 31.67 13.54 -11.09
CA LEU A 177 30.70 14.63 -11.26
C LEU A 177 29.92 14.85 -9.97
N VAL A 178 29.43 13.79 -9.35
CA VAL A 178 28.72 13.82 -8.07
C VAL A 178 29.58 14.42 -6.95
N ALA A 179 30.89 14.13 -6.93
CA ALA A 179 31.81 14.66 -5.93
C ALA A 179 31.93 16.20 -5.93
N ARG A 180 31.44 16.88 -6.98
CA ARG A 180 31.41 18.34 -7.07
C ARG A 180 30.22 18.96 -6.34
N VAL A 181 29.18 18.18 -6.07
CA VAL A 181 28.01 18.64 -5.34
C VAL A 181 28.34 18.64 -3.85
N ARG A 182 28.43 19.84 -3.26
CA ARG A 182 28.70 20.04 -1.83
C ARG A 182 27.56 20.81 -1.21
N ASP A 183 26.53 20.09 -0.81
CA ASP A 183 25.31 20.67 -0.25
C ASP A 183 24.74 19.70 0.80
N PRO A 184 24.57 20.10 2.08
CA PRO A 184 24.02 19.24 3.12
C PRO A 184 22.55 18.84 2.91
N HIS A 185 21.85 19.53 2.01
CA HIS A 185 20.45 19.27 1.65
C HIS A 185 20.32 18.49 0.33
N VAL A 186 21.43 18.04 -0.23
CA VAL A 186 21.47 17.12 -1.39
C VAL A 186 22.08 15.79 -0.96
N MET A 187 21.39 14.69 -1.28
CA MET A 187 21.97 13.36 -1.20
C MET A 187 22.00 12.73 -2.57
N VAL A 188 23.19 12.29 -2.98
CA VAL A 188 23.36 11.50 -4.18
C VAL A 188 23.61 10.04 -3.79
N THR A 189 22.80 9.16 -4.35
CA THR A 189 23.01 7.72 -4.31
C THR A 189 23.04 7.19 -5.74
N GLY A 190 23.27 5.90 -5.90
CA GLY A 190 23.28 5.28 -7.21
C GLY A 190 23.44 3.78 -7.12
N HIS A 191 23.53 3.17 -8.28
CA HIS A 191 23.71 1.73 -8.42
C HIS A 191 24.85 1.40 -9.39
N PRO A 192 25.45 0.20 -9.30
CA PRO A 192 26.62 -0.13 -10.13
C PRO A 192 26.27 -0.43 -11.59
N TYR A 193 24.99 -0.55 -11.93
CA TYR A 193 24.52 -0.97 -13.24
C TYR A 193 24.72 0.09 -14.31
N VAL A 194 24.89 -0.36 -15.55
CA VAL A 194 25.07 0.52 -16.72
C VAL A 194 23.79 1.30 -17.05
N ASP A 195 22.64 0.70 -16.76
CA ASP A 195 21.32 1.25 -17.01
C ASP A 195 20.31 0.66 -16.01
N ILE A 196 19.27 1.42 -15.66
CA ILE A 196 18.21 0.99 -14.76
C ILE A 196 17.57 -0.36 -15.12
N TRP A 197 17.53 -0.76 -16.40
CA TRP A 197 17.01 -2.08 -16.79
C TRP A 197 17.75 -3.21 -16.08
N GLN A 198 19.08 -3.08 -15.98
CA GLN A 198 19.95 -4.10 -15.36
C GLN A 198 19.75 -4.21 -13.84
N ALA A 199 19.07 -3.22 -13.22
CA ALA A 199 18.66 -3.29 -11.82
C ALA A 199 17.42 -4.18 -11.59
N VAL A 200 16.74 -4.62 -12.65
CA VAL A 200 15.68 -5.64 -12.58
C VAL A 200 16.32 -7.03 -12.62
N LYS A 201 15.87 -7.93 -11.74
CA LYS A 201 16.39 -9.30 -11.67
C LYS A 201 16.18 -10.03 -13.00
N PRO A 202 17.21 -10.71 -13.54
CA PRO A 202 17.08 -11.52 -14.76
C PRO A 202 15.88 -12.50 -14.72
N SER A 203 15.66 -13.13 -13.56
CA SER A 203 14.56 -14.07 -13.35
C SER A 203 13.18 -13.44 -13.52
N SER A 204 13.01 -12.16 -13.17
CA SER A 204 11.72 -11.47 -13.30
C SER A 204 11.34 -11.26 -14.77
N VAL A 205 12.33 -11.00 -15.64
CA VAL A 205 12.11 -10.84 -17.10
C VAL A 205 12.27 -12.14 -17.90
N GLY A 206 12.50 -13.26 -17.21
CA GLY A 206 12.59 -14.60 -17.79
C GLY A 206 13.89 -14.88 -18.55
N ILE A 207 15.01 -14.24 -18.15
CA ILE A 207 16.33 -14.48 -18.76
C ILE A 207 17.30 -15.04 -17.71
N ALA A 208 18.31 -15.79 -18.16
CA ALA A 208 19.32 -16.36 -17.26
C ALA A 208 20.25 -15.27 -16.66
N ALA A 209 20.63 -14.29 -17.48
CA ALA A 209 21.42 -13.14 -17.09
C ALA A 209 21.24 -12.01 -18.11
N TRP A 210 21.50 -10.77 -17.70
CA TRP A 210 21.60 -9.64 -18.63
C TRP A 210 22.75 -9.86 -19.62
N PRO A 211 22.55 -9.65 -20.93
CA PRO A 211 23.62 -9.76 -21.93
C PRO A 211 24.77 -8.80 -21.64
N VAL A 212 25.99 -9.25 -21.94
CA VAL A 212 27.16 -8.37 -21.95
C VAL A 212 27.18 -7.60 -23.27
N VAL A 213 26.98 -6.29 -23.21
CA VAL A 213 27.03 -5.42 -24.38
C VAL A 213 28.45 -4.86 -24.54
N PRO A 214 29.08 -4.98 -25.73
CA PRO A 214 30.39 -4.40 -25.99
C PRO A 214 30.43 -2.88 -25.77
N ARG A 215 31.58 -2.36 -25.32
CA ARG A 215 31.78 -0.92 -25.21
C ARG A 215 31.63 -0.24 -26.58
N GLY A 216 31.02 0.94 -26.60
CA GLY A 216 30.77 1.72 -27.81
C GLY A 216 29.44 1.41 -28.50
N THR A 217 28.74 0.35 -28.09
CA THR A 217 27.36 0.08 -28.51
C THR A 217 26.39 0.67 -27.48
N PRO A 218 25.32 1.38 -27.90
CA PRO A 218 24.26 1.80 -26.99
C PRO A 218 23.70 0.59 -26.24
N TRP A 219 23.75 0.64 -24.90
CA TRP A 219 23.51 -0.55 -24.08
C TRP A 219 22.13 -1.15 -24.29
N LYS A 220 21.07 -0.33 -24.35
CA LYS A 220 19.68 -0.77 -24.57
C LYS A 220 19.50 -1.49 -25.92
N GLU A 221 20.07 -0.92 -26.98
CA GLU A 221 20.03 -1.54 -28.32
C GLU A 221 20.77 -2.87 -28.34
N GLY A 222 21.95 -2.94 -27.71
CA GLY A 222 22.72 -4.18 -27.60
C GLY A 222 21.98 -5.28 -26.83
N VAL A 223 21.29 -4.92 -25.74
CA VAL A 223 20.44 -5.85 -24.98
C VAL A 223 19.27 -6.35 -25.81
N CYS A 224 18.53 -5.45 -26.47
CA CYS A 224 17.40 -5.85 -27.30
C CYS A 224 17.83 -6.74 -28.49
N ALA A 225 18.96 -6.43 -29.13
CA ALA A 225 19.52 -7.25 -30.19
C ALA A 225 19.92 -8.65 -29.70
N ALA A 226 20.57 -8.74 -28.54
CA ALA A 226 20.99 -10.02 -27.97
C ALA A 226 19.83 -10.90 -27.53
N LEU A 227 18.72 -10.31 -27.07
CA LEU A 227 17.55 -11.04 -26.56
C LEU A 227 16.41 -11.18 -27.59
N GLY A 228 16.55 -10.57 -28.77
CA GLY A 228 15.53 -10.55 -29.81
C GLY A 228 14.26 -9.79 -29.39
N TRP A 229 14.40 -8.71 -28.61
CA TRP A 229 13.28 -7.94 -28.06
C TRP A 229 12.81 -6.78 -28.95
N GLY A 230 13.41 -6.59 -30.12
CA GLY A 230 13.03 -5.52 -31.05
C GLY A 230 13.64 -4.18 -30.65
N GLU A 231 12.84 -3.12 -30.69
CA GLU A 231 13.30 -1.76 -30.37
C GLU A 231 13.46 -1.54 -28.86
N SER A 232 14.21 -0.49 -28.48
CA SER A 232 14.47 -0.17 -27.07
C SER A 232 13.20 0.12 -26.26
N TRP A 233 12.20 0.75 -26.86
CA TRP A 233 10.91 1.02 -26.20
C TRP A 233 10.09 -0.27 -25.98
N GLU A 234 10.22 -1.28 -26.86
CA GLU A 234 9.58 -2.59 -26.69
C GLU A 234 10.25 -3.37 -25.56
N GLY A 235 11.59 -3.36 -25.54
CA GLY A 235 12.38 -3.90 -24.45
C GLY A 235 12.01 -3.27 -23.12
N TRP A 236 11.86 -1.93 -23.06
CA TRP A 236 11.46 -1.26 -21.83
C TRP A 236 10.08 -1.69 -21.35
N ARG A 237 9.08 -1.73 -22.25
CA ARG A 237 7.74 -2.21 -21.91
C ARG A 237 7.75 -3.61 -21.33
N ARG A 238 8.60 -4.49 -21.87
CA ARG A 238 8.79 -5.86 -21.36
C ARG A 238 9.39 -5.86 -19.95
N VAL A 239 10.44 -5.07 -19.72
CA VAL A 239 11.11 -4.96 -18.41
C VAL A 239 10.14 -4.41 -17.37
N LEU A 240 9.47 -3.30 -17.66
CA LEU A 240 8.53 -2.66 -16.74
C LEU A 240 7.30 -3.55 -16.45
N ALA A 241 6.84 -4.36 -17.41
CA ALA A 241 5.73 -5.29 -17.20
C ALA A 241 6.08 -6.45 -16.24
N ALA A 242 7.36 -6.80 -16.13
CA ALA A 242 7.85 -7.86 -15.24
C ALA A 242 8.01 -7.43 -13.78
N VAL A 243 7.96 -6.12 -13.50
CA VAL A 243 8.17 -5.58 -12.15
C VAL A 243 6.83 -5.40 -11.44
N HIS A 244 6.62 -6.23 -10.43
CA HIS A 244 5.44 -6.19 -9.55
C HIS A 244 5.74 -5.55 -8.20
N GLY A 245 7.00 -5.54 -7.79
CA GLY A 245 7.45 -4.82 -6.60
C GLY A 245 8.95 -4.94 -6.35
N PHE A 246 9.39 -4.50 -5.17
CA PHE A 246 10.82 -4.45 -4.82
C PHE A 246 11.53 -5.81 -4.92
N ARG A 247 10.79 -6.92 -4.79
CA ARG A 247 11.37 -8.27 -4.88
C ARG A 247 11.90 -8.62 -6.27
N ASP A 248 11.45 -7.92 -7.30
CA ASP A 248 11.90 -8.06 -8.68
C ASP A 248 13.15 -7.24 -8.98
N LEU A 249 13.64 -6.46 -8.00
CA LEU A 249 14.78 -5.58 -8.16
C LEU A 249 16.01 -6.12 -7.43
N GLU A 250 17.18 -5.73 -7.92
CA GLU A 250 18.45 -5.99 -7.28
C GLU A 250 18.67 -5.07 -6.06
N THR A 251 19.28 -5.62 -5.01
CA THR A 251 19.48 -4.93 -3.72
C THR A 251 20.19 -3.57 -3.83
N PRO A 252 21.21 -3.36 -4.69
CA PRO A 252 21.85 -2.06 -4.81
C PRO A 252 20.90 -0.91 -5.16
N LEU A 253 19.93 -1.14 -6.07
CA LEU A 253 18.93 -0.14 -6.42
C LEU A 253 17.96 0.10 -5.26
N ILE A 254 17.46 -0.98 -4.65
CA ILE A 254 16.51 -0.89 -3.53
C ILE A 254 17.10 -0.03 -2.41
N GLY A 255 18.30 -0.37 -1.95
CA GLY A 255 18.96 0.37 -0.87
C GLY A 255 19.29 1.82 -1.25
N ALA A 256 19.60 2.11 -2.52
CA ALA A 256 19.81 3.48 -2.98
C ALA A 256 18.52 4.31 -2.87
N VAL A 257 17.41 3.80 -3.41
CA VAL A 257 16.12 4.49 -3.39
C VAL A 257 15.58 4.64 -1.97
N GLU A 258 15.67 3.61 -1.13
CA GLU A 258 15.23 3.68 0.27
C GLU A 258 15.98 4.77 1.05
N ARG A 259 17.30 4.85 0.91
CA ARG A 259 18.08 5.94 1.52
C ARG A 259 17.59 7.31 1.02
N LEU A 260 17.38 7.48 -0.29
CA LEU A 260 16.87 8.74 -0.84
C LEU A 260 15.53 9.12 -0.24
N ILE A 261 14.59 8.17 -0.15
CA ILE A 261 13.28 8.39 0.46
C ILE A 261 13.44 8.82 1.92
N ASP A 262 14.23 8.10 2.71
CA ASP A 262 14.47 8.46 4.12
C ASP A 262 15.02 9.89 4.23
N PHE A 263 16.02 10.24 3.42
CA PHE A 263 16.63 11.56 3.44
C PHE A 263 15.68 12.70 3.09
N VAL A 264 14.84 12.54 2.06
CA VAL A 264 13.93 13.61 1.60
C VAL A 264 12.64 13.70 2.42
N THR A 265 12.37 12.68 3.24
CA THR A 265 11.17 12.60 4.09
C THR A 265 11.44 12.77 5.57
N GLU A 266 12.72 12.79 5.97
CA GLU A 266 13.16 12.99 7.34
C GLU A 266 12.46 14.21 7.97
N PRO A 267 11.76 14.04 9.10
CA PRO A 267 11.09 15.15 9.77
C PRO A 267 12.13 16.08 10.39
N ASP A 268 11.89 17.40 10.29
CA ASP A 268 12.72 18.39 10.97
C ASP A 268 12.79 18.10 12.48
N LEU A 269 13.98 17.80 12.98
CA LEU A 269 14.28 17.81 14.42
C LEU A 269 14.47 19.25 14.94
N ASP A 270 13.61 20.18 14.51
CA ASP A 270 13.48 21.49 15.16
C ASP A 270 12.16 21.51 15.95
N ARG A 271 12.20 20.79 17.08
CA ARG A 271 11.37 21.12 18.25
C ARG A 271 12.30 21.61 19.35
N SER A 272 12.48 22.91 19.43
CA SER A 272 12.73 23.67 20.67
C SER A 272 12.41 25.13 20.41
#